data_AF-A0A433SID2-F1
#
_entry.id   AF-A0A433SID2-F1
#
_cell.length_a   1.000
_cell.length_b   1.000
_cell.length_c   1.000
_cell.angle_alpha   90.00
_cell.angle_beta   90.00
_cell.angle_gamma   90.00
#
_symmetry.space_group_name_H-M   'P 1'
#
loop_
_entity.id
_entity.type
_entity.pdbx_description
1 polymer ?
#
loop_
_entity_poly.entity_id
_entity_poly.type
_entity_poly.pdbx_seq_one_letter_code
_entity_poly.pdbx_strand_id
1 'polypeptide(L)'
;MCSVPTSSLYNSDLNKIQRDICDTLLAFTQEELQQTQTDDALSRSLWTLMLKELLKYTIKSPYTYMSGLLILSELLPLPFPLHTKDPLSEEEAEAAVMSRKLWSVHLQSATPELFSVLDTLSGTGCQPLQHLMRRVCWQIADLAAPSALRITKILLDILMVNLKPKKPSQTTEATGVATTEKKEGGAGEEEMTAVRTVSIHTAKTLNLFTYLLSHPGIKASLLQLIGTSINSDPKYKDFLPIMLQLLNQTAETPAEIQAQEGIVSMIHNMCELEISMVNTDLPVTLAEHLANSLPESILMAEIMAALLEHIGNPLQSYASILPCLRTLIFLTDHDYGFFHLKM
;
A
#
# COMPACT_ATOMS: atom_id res chain seq x y z
N MET A 1 -3.72 25.59 2.28
CA MET A 1 -3.78 25.03 0.91
C MET A 1 -5.20 24.93 0.34
N CYS A 2 -6.21 24.39 1.04
CA CYS A 2 -7.50 24.02 0.40
C CYS A 2 -8.71 24.96 0.63
N SER A 3 -8.53 26.17 1.15
CA SER A 3 -9.65 26.90 1.77
C SER A 3 -10.38 27.91 0.88
N VAL A 4 -10.01 28.12 -0.40
CA VAL A 4 -10.59 29.24 -1.17
C VAL A 4 -10.78 28.91 -2.66
N PRO A 5 -11.91 29.30 -3.27
CA PRO A 5 -12.15 29.16 -4.71
C PRO A 5 -11.08 29.85 -5.57
N THR A 6 -10.75 29.25 -6.72
CA THR A 6 -9.81 29.83 -7.70
C THR A 6 -10.29 31.16 -8.26
N SER A 7 -11.59 31.42 -8.24
CA SER A 7 -12.24 32.68 -8.62
C SER A 7 -12.20 33.78 -7.56
N SER A 8 -11.53 33.56 -6.42
CA SER A 8 -11.41 34.57 -5.37
C SER A 8 -10.55 35.76 -5.83
N LEU A 9 -10.97 36.96 -5.44
CA LEU A 9 -10.22 38.20 -5.64
C LEU A 9 -8.83 38.17 -4.99
N TYR A 10 -8.63 37.31 -3.99
CA TYR A 10 -7.36 37.15 -3.26
C TYR A 10 -6.52 35.96 -3.74
N ASN A 11 -6.80 35.40 -4.92
CA ASN A 11 -6.11 34.20 -5.40
C ASN A 11 -4.59 34.40 -5.51
N SER A 12 -4.12 35.57 -5.97
CA SER A 12 -2.69 35.88 -6.06
C SER A 12 -1.99 35.88 -4.70
N ASP A 13 -2.63 36.51 -3.69
CA ASP A 13 -2.08 36.62 -2.34
C ASP A 13 -2.07 35.25 -1.65
N LEU A 14 -3.11 34.45 -1.87
CA LEU A 14 -3.18 33.08 -1.39
C LEU A 14 -2.08 32.21 -1.99
N ASN A 15 -1.86 32.26 -3.31
CA ASN A 15 -0.78 31.51 -3.94
C ASN A 15 0.61 31.95 -3.45
N LYS A 16 0.76 33.22 -3.06
CA LYS A 16 1.99 33.71 -2.44
C LYS A 16 2.16 33.12 -1.04
N ILE A 17 1.14 33.22 -0.18
CA ILE A 17 1.16 32.64 1.17
C ILE A 17 1.44 31.14 1.13
N GLN A 18 0.83 30.42 0.18
CA GLN A 18 1.04 28.98 0.01
C GLN A 18 2.48 28.64 -0.36
N ARG A 19 3.09 29.41 -1.27
CA ARG A 19 4.52 29.29 -1.61
C ARG A 19 5.40 29.63 -0.42
N ASP A 20 5.14 30.75 0.26
CA ASP A 20 5.90 31.16 1.44
C ASP A 20 5.88 30.09 2.55
N ILE A 21 4.75 29.39 2.75
CA ILE A 21 4.66 28.24 3.67
C ILE A 21 5.56 27.09 3.20
N CYS A 22 5.50 26.71 1.93
CA CYS A 22 6.31 25.62 1.40
C CYS A 22 7.80 25.96 1.45
N ASP A 23 8.19 27.16 1.05
CA ASP A 23 9.57 27.66 1.08
C ASP A 23 10.12 27.69 2.51
N THR A 24 9.30 28.11 3.48
CA THR A 24 9.66 28.08 4.90
C THR A 24 9.91 26.66 5.38
N LEU A 25 9.10 25.69 4.96
CA LEU A 25 9.27 24.28 5.33
C LEU A 25 10.49 23.65 4.63
N LEU A 26 10.74 23.99 3.36
CA LEU A 26 11.93 23.57 2.60
C LEU A 26 13.23 24.14 3.17
N ALA A 27 13.19 25.26 3.91
CA ALA A 27 14.36 25.76 4.62
C ALA A 27 14.87 24.77 5.68
N PHE A 28 13.99 23.94 6.27
CA PHE A 28 14.37 22.90 7.22
C PHE A 28 15.03 21.68 6.55
N THR A 29 14.95 21.56 5.22
CA THR A 29 15.49 20.41 4.46
C THR A 29 16.88 20.70 3.87
N GLN A 30 17.53 21.78 4.29
CA GLN A 30 18.84 22.22 3.81
C GLN A 30 20.01 21.62 4.62
N GLU A 31 19.74 20.82 5.65
CA GLU A 31 20.80 20.23 6.48
C GLU A 31 21.59 19.18 5.69
N GLU A 32 22.91 19.39 5.57
CA GLU A 32 23.84 18.40 5.02
C GLU A 32 24.03 17.23 5.99
N LEU A 33 23.90 16.01 5.49
CA LEU A 33 24.13 14.80 6.28
C LEU A 33 25.60 14.72 6.68
N GLN A 34 25.90 14.96 7.96
CA GLN A 34 27.21 14.62 8.50
C GLN A 34 27.36 13.09 8.49
N GLN A 35 28.45 12.57 7.92
CA GLN A 35 28.67 11.13 7.63
C GLN A 35 28.64 10.19 8.85
N THR A 36 28.42 10.72 10.06
CA THR A 36 28.40 10.00 11.34
C THR A 36 27.20 10.40 12.22
N GLN A 37 26.00 10.56 11.64
CA GLN A 37 24.80 10.72 12.46
C GLN A 37 24.25 9.35 12.90
N THR A 38 24.20 9.13 14.21
CA THR A 38 23.44 8.01 14.81
C THR A 38 21.94 8.20 14.57
N ASP A 39 21.16 7.12 14.48
CA ASP A 39 19.69 7.18 14.31
C ASP A 39 18.99 8.14 15.30
N ASP A 40 19.47 8.20 16.55
CA ASP A 40 18.97 9.12 17.58
C ASP A 40 19.21 10.59 17.24
N ALA A 41 20.36 10.93 16.64
CA ALA A 41 20.68 12.28 16.21
C ALA A 41 19.78 12.70 15.05
N LEU A 42 19.59 11.81 14.07
CA LEU A 42 18.72 12.06 12.92
C LEU A 42 17.26 12.23 13.34
N SER A 43 16.80 11.48 14.34
CA SER A 43 15.44 11.58 14.88
C SER A 43 15.12 12.94 15.52
N ARG A 44 16.16 13.68 15.94
CA ARG A 44 16.10 14.99 16.60
C ARG A 44 16.46 16.16 15.67
N SER A 45 16.88 15.88 14.43
CA SER A 45 17.14 16.91 13.42
C SER A 45 15.91 17.78 13.19
N LEU A 46 16.12 19.05 12.83
CA LEU A 46 15.02 19.97 12.58
C LEU A 46 14.16 19.50 11.41
N TRP A 47 14.77 18.89 10.38
CA TRP A 47 14.06 18.25 9.28
C TRP A 47 13.10 17.16 9.78
N THR A 48 13.59 16.18 10.55
CA THR A 48 12.72 15.10 11.05
C THR A 48 11.61 15.63 11.95
N LEU A 49 11.91 16.60 12.82
CA LEU A 49 10.91 17.20 13.70
C LEU A 49 9.83 17.96 12.92
N MET A 50 10.22 18.73 11.90
CA MET A 50 9.30 19.40 10.97
C MET A 50 8.39 18.38 10.27
N LEU A 51 8.98 17.30 9.76
CA LEU A 51 8.23 16.23 9.07
C LEU A 51 7.22 15.54 10.01
N LYS A 52 7.63 15.20 11.24
CA LYS A 52 6.75 14.61 12.25
C LYS A 52 5.59 15.54 12.57
N GLU A 53 5.86 16.83 12.74
CA GLU A 53 4.80 17.81 13.02
C GLU A 53 3.86 17.99 11.84
N LEU A 54 4.35 17.97 10.60
CA LEU A 54 3.52 18.00 9.40
C LEU A 54 2.59 16.77 9.31
N LEU A 55 3.11 15.57 9.58
CA LEU A 55 2.33 14.34 9.57
C LEU A 55 1.27 14.35 10.69
N LYS A 56 1.62 14.82 11.90
CA LYS A 56 0.66 15.01 12.99
C LYS A 56 -0.40 16.06 12.67
N TYR A 57 0.00 17.18 12.07
CA TYR A 57 -0.90 18.22 11.60
C TYR A 57 -1.90 17.66 10.58
N THR A 58 -1.43 16.79 9.68
CA THR A 58 -2.27 16.18 8.62
C THR A 58 -3.46 15.43 9.20
N ILE A 59 -3.34 14.79 10.36
CA ILE A 59 -4.45 14.07 11.02
C ILE A 59 -5.02 14.80 12.24
N LYS A 60 -4.63 16.06 12.48
CA LYS A 60 -5.10 16.83 13.64
C LYS A 60 -6.61 17.04 13.63
N SER A 61 -7.19 17.25 12.45
CA SER A 61 -8.64 17.44 12.26
C SER A 61 -9.07 17.17 10.81
N PRO A 62 -10.32 16.80 10.52
CA PRO A 62 -10.75 16.45 9.15
C PRO A 62 -10.49 17.52 8.08
N TYR A 63 -10.58 18.81 8.43
CA TYR A 63 -10.28 19.91 7.50
C TYR A 63 -8.79 20.05 7.17
N THR A 64 -7.90 19.38 7.91
CA THR A 64 -6.45 19.41 7.71
C THR A 64 -5.93 18.28 6.80
N TYR A 65 -6.74 17.25 6.53
CA TYR A 65 -6.32 16.04 5.82
C TYR A 65 -5.76 16.37 4.43
N MET A 66 -6.55 17.07 3.62
CA MET A 66 -6.14 17.46 2.27
C MET A 66 -4.98 18.45 2.29
N SER A 67 -5.00 19.44 3.21
CA SER A 67 -3.95 20.47 3.24
C SER A 67 -2.61 19.91 3.69
N GLY A 68 -2.59 19.02 4.69
CA GLY A 68 -1.37 18.40 5.17
C GLY A 68 -0.73 17.49 4.11
N LEU A 69 -1.55 16.67 3.45
CA LEU A 69 -1.07 15.83 2.34
C LEU A 69 -0.61 16.65 1.13
N LEU A 70 -1.26 17.77 0.80
CA LEU A 70 -0.80 18.66 -0.27
C LEU A 70 0.54 19.29 0.07
N ILE A 71 0.70 19.80 1.29
CA ILE A 71 2.00 20.34 1.73
C ILE A 71 3.06 19.25 1.62
N LEU A 72 2.81 18.04 2.14
CA LEU A 72 3.74 16.93 2.03
C LEU A 72 4.07 16.59 0.56
N SER A 73 3.07 16.58 -0.32
CA SER A 73 3.23 16.33 -1.76
C SER A 73 4.09 17.39 -2.47
N GLU A 74 4.08 18.63 -2.00
CA GLU A 74 4.89 19.73 -2.56
C GLU A 74 6.32 19.73 -2.00
N LEU A 75 6.52 19.24 -0.78
CA LEU A 75 7.86 19.12 -0.18
C LEU A 75 8.66 17.93 -0.74
N LEU A 76 7.98 16.84 -1.11
CA LEU A 76 8.63 15.65 -1.63
C LEU A 76 9.32 15.94 -2.97
N PRO A 77 10.53 15.39 -3.19
CA PRO A 77 11.27 15.59 -4.43
C PRO A 77 10.52 14.98 -5.62
N LEU A 78 10.76 15.54 -6.80
CA LEU A 78 10.12 15.10 -8.04
C LEU A 78 10.50 13.66 -8.38
N PRO A 79 9.58 12.88 -8.97
CA PRO A 79 9.85 11.51 -9.40
C PRO A 79 10.84 11.47 -10.57
N PHE A 80 11.55 10.34 -10.69
CA PHE A 80 12.42 10.09 -11.84
C PHE A 80 11.66 9.37 -12.97
N PRO A 81 12.07 9.56 -14.25
CA PRO A 81 13.14 10.44 -14.71
C PRO A 81 12.74 11.93 -14.72
N LEU A 82 13.68 12.81 -14.37
CA LEU A 82 13.48 14.26 -14.45
C LEU A 82 13.47 14.68 -15.93
N HIS A 83 12.33 15.16 -16.41
CA HIS A 83 12.19 15.68 -17.76
C HIS A 83 12.56 17.16 -17.77
N THR A 84 13.82 17.45 -18.02
CA THR A 84 14.33 18.81 -18.18
C THR A 84 14.48 19.18 -19.66
N LYS A 85 14.42 20.47 -19.98
CA LYS A 85 14.61 20.95 -21.37
C LYS A 85 16.04 20.70 -21.85
N ASP A 86 17.00 20.95 -20.96
CA ASP A 86 18.42 20.69 -21.15
C ASP A 86 18.83 19.52 -20.24
N PRO A 87 19.78 18.66 -20.66
CA PRO A 87 20.25 17.58 -19.81
C PRO A 87 20.85 18.14 -18.52
N LEU A 88 20.52 17.51 -17.39
CA LEU A 88 21.10 17.86 -16.10
C LEU A 88 22.61 17.66 -16.13
N SER A 89 23.34 18.56 -15.47
CA SER A 89 24.76 18.32 -15.17
C SER A 89 24.91 17.13 -14.23
N GLU A 90 26.10 16.51 -14.23
CA GLU A 90 26.40 15.38 -13.34
C GLU A 90 26.22 15.78 -11.86
N GLU A 91 26.67 16.98 -11.49
CA GLU A 91 26.50 17.53 -10.13
C GLU A 91 25.03 17.70 -9.75
N GLU A 92 24.17 18.22 -10.64
CA GLU A 92 22.74 18.38 -10.38
C GLU A 92 22.02 17.03 -10.26
N ALA A 93 22.40 16.05 -11.09
CA ALA A 93 21.86 14.70 -11.03
C ALA A 93 22.24 14.01 -9.71
N GLU A 94 23.50 14.12 -9.30
CA GLU A 94 23.98 13.60 -8.01
C GLU A 94 23.28 14.26 -6.82
N ALA A 95 23.14 15.59 -6.84
CA ALA A 95 22.42 16.33 -5.81
C ALA A 95 20.95 15.91 -5.71
N ALA A 96 20.27 15.69 -6.85
CA ALA A 96 18.89 15.22 -6.87
C ALA A 96 18.75 13.80 -6.27
N VAL A 97 19.66 12.88 -6.62
CA VAL A 97 19.72 11.53 -6.04
C VAL A 97 19.98 11.60 -4.54
N MET A 98 20.92 12.44 -4.10
CA MET A 98 21.24 12.60 -2.69
C MET A 98 20.04 13.14 -1.89
N SER A 99 19.38 14.18 -2.40
CA SER A 99 18.17 14.74 -1.79
C SER A 99 17.10 13.66 -1.55
N ARG A 100 16.85 12.79 -2.53
CA ARG A 100 15.89 11.69 -2.41
C ARG A 100 16.28 10.67 -1.34
N LYS A 101 17.58 10.33 -1.25
CA LYS A 101 18.09 9.45 -0.18
C LYS A 101 17.89 10.07 1.20
N LEU A 102 18.15 11.37 1.35
CA LEU A 102 17.92 12.10 2.61
C LEU A 102 16.45 12.06 3.01
N TRP A 103 15.54 12.37 2.08
CA TRP A 103 14.10 12.25 2.30
C TRP A 103 13.69 10.85 2.78
N SER A 104 14.24 9.80 2.16
CA SER A 104 13.99 8.41 2.58
C SER A 104 14.43 8.15 4.03
N VAL A 105 15.57 8.69 4.46
CA VAL A 105 16.12 8.49 5.81
C VAL A 105 15.34 9.30 6.85
N HIS A 106 14.97 10.55 6.56
CA HIS A 106 14.14 11.34 7.48
C HIS A 106 12.72 10.77 7.63
N LEU A 107 12.12 10.28 6.54
CA LEU A 107 10.85 9.55 6.59
C LEU A 107 10.95 8.25 7.40
N GLN A 108 12.11 7.60 7.41
CA GLN A 108 12.34 6.44 8.27
C GLN A 108 12.16 6.76 9.74
N SER A 109 12.74 7.86 10.21
CA SER A 109 12.61 8.27 11.61
C SER A 109 11.21 8.83 11.97
N ALA A 110 10.36 9.10 10.97
CA ALA A 110 8.96 9.54 11.12
C ALA A 110 7.94 8.44 10.76
N THR A 111 8.37 7.17 10.73
CA THR A 111 7.50 6.02 10.41
C THR A 111 6.24 5.92 11.29
N PRO A 112 6.30 6.14 12.62
CA PRO A 112 5.11 6.05 13.47
C PRO A 112 4.03 7.07 13.08
N GLU A 113 4.43 8.31 12.80
CA GLU A 113 3.52 9.36 12.36
C GLU A 113 2.94 9.04 10.98
N LEU A 114 3.76 8.52 10.05
CA LEU A 114 3.30 8.08 8.73
C LEU A 114 2.29 6.93 8.84
N PHE A 115 2.53 5.97 9.74
CA PHE A 115 1.59 4.90 10.05
C PHE A 115 0.25 5.48 10.50
N SER A 116 0.24 6.42 11.45
CA SER A 116 -0.99 7.05 11.94
C SER A 116 -1.76 7.77 10.82
N VAL A 117 -1.06 8.44 9.89
CA VAL A 117 -1.68 9.08 8.73
C VAL A 117 -2.36 8.04 7.83
N LEU A 118 -1.66 6.96 7.47
CA LEU A 118 -2.21 5.93 6.58
C LEU A 118 -3.34 5.14 7.23
N ASP A 119 -3.22 4.80 8.51
CA ASP A 119 -4.27 4.12 9.27
C ASP A 119 -5.55 4.98 9.33
N THR A 120 -5.41 6.27 9.62
CA THR A 120 -6.55 7.20 9.70
C THR A 120 -7.23 7.43 8.35
N LEU A 121 -6.45 7.56 7.27
CA LEU A 121 -6.95 8.04 5.97
C LEU A 121 -7.26 6.92 4.97
N SER A 122 -6.70 5.72 5.12
CA SER A 122 -6.82 4.63 4.12
C SER A 122 -8.27 4.19 3.85
N GLY A 123 -9.14 4.28 4.85
CA GLY A 123 -10.56 3.97 4.73
C GLY A 123 -11.46 5.11 4.21
N THR A 124 -10.88 6.22 3.74
CA THR A 124 -11.67 7.37 3.27
C THR A 124 -12.55 7.02 2.07
N GLY A 125 -13.78 7.56 2.02
CA GLY A 125 -14.65 7.50 0.84
C GLY A 125 -14.56 8.72 -0.08
N CYS A 126 -13.75 9.72 0.28
CA CYS A 126 -13.64 10.97 -0.46
C CYS A 126 -12.65 10.82 -1.63
N GLN A 127 -13.14 10.82 -2.88
CA GLN A 127 -12.32 10.59 -4.08
C GLN A 127 -11.09 11.53 -4.18
N PRO A 128 -11.19 12.86 -3.98
CA PRO A 128 -10.03 13.74 -3.98
C PRO A 128 -8.95 13.35 -2.97
N LEU A 129 -9.38 12.93 -1.77
CA LEU A 129 -8.47 12.51 -0.71
C LEU A 129 -7.83 11.15 -1.02
N GLN A 130 -8.58 10.23 -1.63
CA GLN A 130 -8.02 8.96 -2.11
C GLN A 130 -6.95 9.18 -3.18
N HIS A 131 -7.20 10.05 -4.17
CA HIS A 131 -6.23 10.37 -5.21
C HIS A 131 -4.97 11.00 -4.65
N LEU A 132 -5.13 11.95 -3.71
CA LEU A 132 -4.00 12.59 -3.06
C LEU A 132 -3.20 11.59 -2.22
N MET A 133 -3.87 10.69 -1.50
CA MET A 133 -3.21 9.61 -0.76
C MET A 133 -2.40 8.69 -1.66
N ARG A 134 -2.98 8.27 -2.78
CA ARG A 134 -2.30 7.45 -3.78
C ARG A 134 -1.03 8.15 -4.31
N ARG A 135 -1.15 9.43 -4.67
CA ARG A 135 -0.04 10.26 -5.15
C ARG A 135 1.09 10.35 -4.11
N VAL A 136 0.77 10.70 -2.87
CA VAL A 136 1.78 10.84 -1.81
C VAL A 136 2.48 9.51 -1.53
N CYS A 137 1.73 8.41 -1.46
CA CYS A 137 2.31 7.07 -1.27
C CYS A 137 3.26 6.69 -2.41
N TRP A 138 2.90 6.98 -3.67
CA TRP A 138 3.80 6.77 -4.81
C TRP A 138 5.04 7.67 -4.75
N GLN A 139 4.89 8.96 -4.45
CA GLN A 139 6.04 9.87 -4.29
C GLN A 139 6.99 9.38 -3.20
N ILE A 140 6.48 8.88 -2.07
CA ILE A 140 7.30 8.30 -1.00
C ILE A 140 7.97 7.00 -1.47
N ALA A 141 7.21 6.09 -2.10
CA ALA A 141 7.75 4.81 -2.56
C ALA A 141 8.83 4.98 -3.63
N ASP A 142 8.73 6.01 -4.46
CA ASP A 142 9.68 6.33 -5.51
C ASP A 142 11.04 6.80 -4.95
N LEU A 143 11.08 7.43 -3.76
CA LEU A 143 12.30 8.01 -3.18
C LEU A 143 13.50 7.03 -3.19
N ALA A 144 13.26 5.82 -2.69
CA ALA A 144 14.25 4.75 -2.59
C ALA A 144 13.54 3.41 -2.32
N ALA A 145 14.19 2.29 -2.64
CA ALA A 145 13.70 0.94 -2.33
C ALA A 145 13.21 0.74 -0.87
N PRO A 146 13.94 1.18 0.18
CA PRO A 146 13.45 1.06 1.57
C PRO A 146 12.16 1.84 1.84
N SER A 147 11.86 2.91 1.09
CA SER A 147 10.62 3.67 1.24
C SER A 147 9.41 2.90 0.70
N ALA A 148 9.55 2.25 -0.46
CA ALA A 148 8.51 1.37 -1.00
C ALA A 148 8.22 0.20 -0.06
N LEU A 149 9.27 -0.42 0.49
CA LEU A 149 9.15 -1.48 1.48
C LEU A 149 8.39 -1.02 2.73
N ARG A 150 8.68 0.20 3.21
CA ARG A 150 8.02 0.79 4.38
C ARG A 150 6.54 1.03 4.15
N ILE A 151 6.15 1.65 3.04
CA ILE A 151 4.73 1.88 2.69
C ILE A 151 3.99 0.54 2.62
N THR A 152 4.61 -0.46 1.99
CA THR A 152 4.05 -1.82 1.90
C THR A 152 3.84 -2.42 3.29
N LYS A 153 4.86 -2.41 4.16
CA LYS A 153 4.76 -2.92 5.53
C LYS A 153 3.67 -2.23 6.35
N ILE A 154 3.58 -0.90 6.29
CA ILE A 154 2.54 -0.14 7.00
C ILE A 154 1.14 -0.60 6.57
N LEU A 155 0.89 -0.70 5.26
CA LEU A 155 -0.42 -1.08 4.75
C LEU A 155 -0.77 -2.54 5.04
N LEU A 156 0.21 -3.45 4.95
CA LEU A 156 0.05 -4.84 5.37
C LEU A 156 -0.27 -4.92 6.87
N ASP A 157 0.39 -4.12 7.70
CA ASP A 157 0.11 -4.08 9.14
C ASP A 157 -1.32 -3.62 9.43
N ILE A 158 -1.78 -2.55 8.79
CA ILE A 158 -3.16 -2.06 8.92
C ILE A 158 -4.15 -3.15 8.47
N LEU A 159 -3.92 -3.80 7.32
CA LEU A 159 -4.78 -4.85 6.80
C LEU A 159 -4.81 -6.08 7.73
N MET A 160 -3.65 -6.58 8.15
CA MET A 160 -3.52 -7.76 9.00
C MET A 160 -4.11 -7.56 10.39
N VAL A 161 -4.07 -6.33 10.93
CA VAL A 161 -4.77 -5.98 12.17
C VAL A 161 -6.29 -6.02 11.99
N ASN A 162 -6.79 -5.50 10.86
CA ASN A 162 -8.21 -5.38 10.57
C ASN A 162 -8.87 -6.67 10.05
N LEU A 163 -8.09 -7.68 9.62
CA LEU A 163 -8.56 -8.94 9.02
C LEU A 163 -8.51 -10.16 9.96
N LYS A 164 -8.37 -9.93 11.27
CA LYS A 164 -8.33 -11.01 12.26
C LYS A 164 -9.69 -11.71 12.34
N PRO A 165 -9.72 -13.05 12.44
CA PRO A 165 -10.95 -13.81 12.53
C PRO A 165 -11.76 -13.36 13.75
N LYS A 166 -13.06 -13.15 13.56
CA LYS A 166 -13.96 -12.84 14.67
C LYS A 166 -14.06 -14.09 15.54
N LYS A 167 -13.66 -14.00 16.82
CA LYS A 167 -13.95 -15.09 17.77
C LYS A 167 -15.46 -15.30 17.80
N PRO A 168 -15.97 -16.54 17.80
CA PRO A 168 -17.39 -16.81 17.99
C PRO A 168 -17.78 -16.45 19.43
N SER A 169 -18.04 -15.17 19.65
CA SER A 169 -18.66 -14.64 20.85
C SER A 169 -19.22 -13.27 20.50
N GLN A 170 -20.55 -13.17 20.57
CA GLN A 170 -21.41 -11.98 20.43
C GLN A 170 -22.00 -11.73 19.04
N THR A 171 -23.05 -12.50 18.74
CA THR A 171 -24.27 -12.01 18.10
C THR A 171 -25.40 -12.02 19.14
N THR A 172 -25.77 -10.81 19.57
CA THR A 172 -27.09 -10.31 19.99
C THR A 172 -28.02 -11.18 20.85
N GLU A 173 -28.21 -10.78 22.11
CA GLU A 173 -29.54 -10.78 22.74
C GLU A 173 -29.73 -9.49 23.56
N ALA A 174 -30.48 -8.56 22.99
CA ALA A 174 -31.21 -7.57 23.78
C ALA A 174 -32.60 -8.16 24.07
N THR A 175 -32.71 -8.98 25.12
CA THR A 175 -33.88 -9.11 26.01
C THR A 175 -33.61 -10.19 27.07
N GLY A 176 -33.54 -9.79 28.33
CA GLY A 176 -34.03 -10.61 29.45
C GLY A 176 -33.11 -11.66 30.08
N VAL A 177 -32.72 -11.36 31.33
CA VAL A 177 -32.45 -12.29 32.44
C VAL A 177 -31.13 -13.07 32.40
N ALA A 178 -30.27 -12.70 33.34
CA ALA A 178 -29.08 -13.44 33.75
C ALA A 178 -29.45 -14.83 34.29
N THR A 179 -28.78 -15.86 33.77
CA THR A 179 -28.42 -17.06 34.56
C THR A 179 -27.03 -17.54 34.14
N THR A 180 -26.16 -17.60 35.14
CA THR A 180 -24.84 -18.22 35.13
C THR A 180 -24.94 -19.73 34.98
N GLU A 181 -24.32 -20.31 33.94
CA GLU A 181 -23.84 -21.69 33.99
C GLU A 181 -22.49 -21.82 33.27
N LYS A 182 -21.47 -22.24 34.04
CA LYS A 182 -20.20 -22.75 33.53
C LYS A 182 -20.45 -24.11 32.88
N LYS A 183 -19.90 -24.35 31.70
CA LYS A 183 -19.57 -25.71 31.24
C LYS A 183 -18.13 -25.77 30.74
N GLU A 184 -17.36 -26.54 31.47
CA GLU A 184 -16.04 -27.06 31.10
C GLU A 184 -16.20 -28.18 30.06
N GLY A 185 -15.18 -28.32 29.20
CA GLY A 185 -14.79 -29.60 28.63
C GLY A 185 -15.09 -29.81 27.14
N GLY A 186 -14.04 -30.11 26.38
CA GLY A 186 -14.14 -30.78 25.07
C GLY A 186 -13.14 -30.30 24.04
N ALA A 187 -11.92 -30.84 24.08
CA ALA A 187 -10.98 -30.77 22.96
C ALA A 187 -11.52 -31.61 21.79
N GLY A 188 -11.73 -30.96 20.65
CA GLY A 188 -12.01 -31.57 19.35
C GLY A 188 -11.45 -30.63 18.30
N GLU A 189 -10.36 -31.05 17.66
CA GLU A 189 -9.78 -30.40 16.49
C GLU A 189 -10.74 -30.58 15.31
N GLU A 190 -11.68 -29.66 15.17
CA GLU A 190 -12.34 -29.38 13.89
C GLU A 190 -11.86 -28.00 13.46
N GLU A 191 -10.92 -27.97 12.52
CA GLU A 191 -10.44 -26.76 11.85
C GLU A 191 -11.55 -26.26 10.90
N MET A 192 -12.65 -25.77 11.49
CA MET A 192 -13.69 -25.08 10.76
C MET A 192 -13.07 -23.76 10.28
N THR A 193 -12.81 -23.66 8.97
CA THR A 193 -12.24 -22.47 8.31
C THR A 193 -12.94 -21.21 8.82
N ALA A 194 -12.27 -20.45 9.69
CA ALA A 194 -12.91 -19.33 10.37
C ALA A 194 -13.37 -18.31 9.33
N VAL A 195 -14.69 -18.05 9.27
CA VAL A 195 -15.27 -17.01 8.41
C VAL A 195 -14.76 -15.65 8.86
N ARG A 196 -14.23 -14.87 7.92
CA ARG A 196 -13.67 -13.54 8.20
C ARG A 196 -14.62 -12.49 7.66
N THR A 197 -15.20 -11.69 8.55
CA THR A 197 -16.03 -10.57 8.15
C THR A 197 -15.17 -9.38 7.74
N VAL A 198 -15.48 -8.75 6.62
CA VAL A 198 -14.73 -7.58 6.12
C VAL A 198 -15.50 -6.29 6.41
N SER A 199 -14.86 -5.34 7.09
CA SER A 199 -15.44 -4.00 7.29
C SER A 199 -15.28 -3.14 6.03
N ILE A 200 -16.14 -2.12 5.87
CA ILE A 200 -16.01 -1.15 4.77
C ILE A 200 -14.68 -0.38 4.81
N HIS A 201 -14.13 -0.15 6.00
CA HIS A 201 -12.81 0.47 6.16
C HIS A 201 -11.75 -0.46 5.57
N THR A 202 -11.74 -1.73 5.99
CA THR A 202 -10.81 -2.76 5.50
C THR A 202 -10.88 -2.92 3.98
N ALA A 203 -12.08 -2.98 3.41
CA ALA A 203 -12.28 -3.07 1.96
C ALA A 203 -11.71 -1.86 1.21
N LYS A 204 -11.84 -0.65 1.77
CA LYS A 204 -11.27 0.58 1.19
C LYS A 204 -9.75 0.65 1.33
N THR A 205 -9.21 0.25 2.48
CA THR A 205 -7.77 0.13 2.70
C THR A 205 -7.15 -0.87 1.73
N LEU A 206 -7.83 -2.01 1.50
CA LEU A 206 -7.40 -3.00 0.51
C LEU A 206 -7.39 -2.42 -0.89
N ASN A 207 -8.43 -1.68 -1.29
CA ASN A 207 -8.46 -1.01 -2.58
C ASN A 207 -7.36 0.07 -2.74
N LEU A 208 -7.02 0.79 -1.67
CA LEU A 208 -5.86 1.68 -1.68
C LEU A 208 -4.58 0.88 -1.92
N PHE A 209 -4.36 -0.20 -1.17
CA PHE A 209 -3.17 -1.04 -1.30
C PHE A 209 -3.06 -1.65 -2.71
N THR A 210 -4.16 -2.20 -3.22
CA THR A 210 -4.24 -2.73 -4.58
C THR A 210 -3.89 -1.69 -5.64
N TYR A 211 -4.41 -0.48 -5.53
CA TYR A 211 -4.04 0.60 -6.45
C TYR A 211 -2.54 0.91 -6.37
N LEU A 212 -1.98 0.92 -5.16
CA LEU A 212 -0.57 1.22 -4.97
C LEU A 212 0.35 0.14 -5.56
N LEU A 213 -0.11 -1.12 -5.67
CA LEU A 213 0.64 -2.20 -6.33
C LEU A 213 0.87 -1.98 -7.82
N SER A 214 0.17 -1.05 -8.47
CA SER A 214 0.52 -0.61 -9.83
C SER A 214 1.85 0.16 -9.89
N HIS A 215 2.48 0.46 -8.74
CA HIS A 215 3.83 0.99 -8.67
C HIS A 215 4.86 -0.15 -8.54
N PRO A 216 5.83 -0.27 -9.45
CA PRO A 216 6.79 -1.37 -9.46
C PRO A 216 7.54 -1.62 -8.15
N GLY A 217 7.98 -0.55 -7.46
CA GLY A 217 8.68 -0.68 -6.18
C GLY A 217 7.80 -1.26 -5.06
N ILE A 218 6.49 -0.97 -5.06
CA ILE A 218 5.55 -1.48 -4.05
C ILE A 218 5.23 -2.94 -4.35
N LYS A 219 5.01 -3.28 -5.62
CA LYS A 219 4.86 -4.67 -6.06
C LYS A 219 6.07 -5.53 -5.69
N ALA A 220 7.27 -5.10 -6.04
CA ALA A 220 8.50 -5.81 -5.71
C ALA A 220 8.65 -6.01 -4.18
N SER A 221 8.31 -4.98 -3.41
CA SER A 221 8.30 -5.05 -1.95
C SER A 221 7.31 -6.08 -1.41
N LEU A 222 6.09 -6.13 -1.95
CA LEU A 222 5.09 -7.12 -1.54
C LEU A 222 5.58 -8.54 -1.85
N LEU A 223 6.03 -8.80 -3.08
CA LEU A 223 6.54 -10.12 -3.50
C LEU A 223 7.70 -10.58 -2.62
N GLN A 224 8.62 -9.67 -2.27
CA GLN A 224 9.71 -9.95 -1.35
C GLN A 224 9.21 -10.36 0.04
N LEU A 225 8.20 -9.66 0.59
CA LEU A 225 7.70 -9.88 1.95
C LEU A 225 6.93 -11.19 2.12
N ILE A 226 6.12 -11.56 1.13
CA ILE A 226 5.27 -12.77 1.18
C ILE A 226 5.96 -14.00 0.56
N GLY A 227 7.04 -13.79 -0.18
CA GLY A 227 7.81 -14.86 -0.84
C GLY A 227 8.56 -15.79 0.13
N THR A 228 9.32 -16.71 -0.44
CA THR A 228 10.18 -17.65 0.31
C THR A 228 11.64 -17.22 0.37
N SER A 229 11.97 -16.07 -0.23
CA SER A 229 13.31 -15.49 -0.22
C SER A 229 13.87 -15.24 1.20
N ILE A 230 15.19 -15.09 1.31
CA ILE A 230 15.89 -14.72 2.56
C ILE A 230 15.35 -13.40 3.14
N ASN A 231 14.85 -12.51 2.27
CA ASN A 231 14.33 -11.21 2.66
C ASN A 231 12.82 -11.24 2.97
N SER A 232 12.21 -12.43 2.99
CA SER A 232 10.84 -12.63 3.47
C SER A 232 10.74 -12.32 4.95
N ASP A 233 9.59 -11.79 5.36
CA ASP A 233 9.33 -11.44 6.75
C ASP A 233 8.21 -12.37 7.24
N PRO A 234 8.49 -13.26 8.22
CA PRO A 234 7.56 -14.32 8.61
C PRO A 234 6.21 -13.77 9.10
N LYS A 235 6.17 -12.50 9.53
CA LYS A 235 4.96 -11.78 9.92
C LYS A 235 3.91 -11.71 8.80
N TYR A 236 4.33 -11.69 7.53
CA TYR A 236 3.41 -11.48 6.39
C TYR A 236 3.17 -12.74 5.55
N LYS A 237 3.71 -13.91 5.95
CA LYS A 237 3.52 -15.15 5.19
C LYS A 237 2.06 -15.57 5.07
N ASP A 238 1.26 -15.29 6.10
CA ASP A 238 -0.17 -15.58 6.08
C ASP A 238 -0.97 -14.59 5.24
N PHE A 239 -0.40 -13.46 4.79
CA PHE A 239 -1.17 -12.42 4.10
C PHE A 239 -1.85 -12.95 2.82
N LEU A 240 -1.09 -13.61 1.93
CA LEU A 240 -1.66 -14.16 0.70
C LEU A 240 -2.70 -15.26 0.98
N PRO A 241 -2.42 -16.29 1.80
CA PRO A 241 -3.44 -17.27 2.20
C PRO A 241 -4.73 -16.64 2.71
N ILE A 242 -4.64 -15.57 3.51
CA ILE A 242 -5.81 -14.84 4.02
C ILE A 242 -6.58 -14.18 2.87
N MET A 243 -5.90 -13.53 1.93
CA MET A 243 -6.54 -12.90 0.77
C MET A 243 -7.25 -13.95 -0.10
N LEU A 244 -6.60 -15.09 -0.37
CA LEU A 244 -7.19 -16.17 -1.17
C LEU A 244 -8.39 -16.80 -0.45
N GLN A 245 -8.31 -16.98 0.87
CA GLN A 245 -9.43 -17.45 1.68
C GLN A 245 -10.64 -16.49 1.58
N LEU A 246 -10.40 -15.17 1.64
CA LEU A 246 -11.45 -14.16 1.50
C LEU A 246 -12.03 -14.09 0.09
N LEU A 247 -11.22 -14.34 -0.94
CA LEU A 247 -11.67 -14.41 -2.32
C LEU A 247 -12.72 -15.51 -2.49
N ASN A 248 -12.42 -16.72 -2.01
CA ASN A 248 -13.26 -17.90 -2.23
C ASN A 248 -14.44 -18.03 -1.26
N GLN A 249 -14.49 -17.19 -0.22
CA GLN A 249 -15.67 -17.08 0.65
C GLN A 249 -16.88 -16.52 -0.11
N THR A 250 -18.08 -16.94 0.28
CA THR A 250 -19.32 -16.33 -0.22
C THR A 250 -19.46 -14.93 0.37
N ALA A 251 -19.53 -13.90 -0.48
CA ALA A 251 -19.74 -12.52 -0.04
C ALA A 251 -21.23 -12.25 0.24
N GLU A 252 -21.54 -11.78 1.45
CA GLU A 252 -22.91 -11.44 1.86
C GLU A 252 -23.12 -9.92 1.93
N THR A 253 -22.04 -9.16 2.13
CA THR A 253 -22.08 -7.71 2.31
C THR A 253 -21.41 -6.96 1.15
N PRO A 254 -21.81 -5.70 0.89
CA PRO A 254 -21.13 -4.86 -0.11
C PRO A 254 -19.64 -4.66 0.18
N ALA A 255 -19.23 -4.68 1.46
CA ALA A 255 -17.84 -4.56 1.85
C ALA A 255 -17.02 -5.80 1.46
N GLU A 256 -17.59 -7.00 1.58
CA GLU A 256 -16.96 -8.25 1.15
C GLU A 256 -16.85 -8.33 -0.37
N ILE A 257 -17.91 -7.95 -1.10
CA ILE A 257 -17.87 -7.87 -2.58
C ILE A 257 -16.74 -6.91 -3.02
N GLN A 258 -16.70 -5.72 -2.43
CA GLN A 258 -15.66 -4.73 -2.71
C GLN A 258 -14.25 -5.23 -2.35
N ALA A 259 -14.13 -6.04 -1.29
CA ALA A 259 -12.86 -6.65 -0.92
C ALA A 259 -12.44 -7.72 -1.93
N GLN A 260 -13.35 -8.60 -2.37
CA GLN A 260 -13.07 -9.59 -3.42
C GLN A 260 -12.60 -8.91 -4.72
N GLU A 261 -13.28 -7.86 -5.18
CA GLU A 261 -12.84 -7.08 -6.35
C GLU A 261 -11.43 -6.50 -6.16
N GLY A 262 -11.15 -5.99 -4.95
CA GLY A 262 -9.82 -5.52 -4.56
C GLY A 262 -8.75 -6.62 -4.55
N ILE A 263 -9.10 -7.83 -4.11
CA ILE A 263 -8.20 -9.01 -4.08
C ILE A 263 -7.88 -9.46 -5.50
N VAL A 264 -8.89 -9.58 -6.37
CA VAL A 264 -8.64 -9.99 -7.76
C VAL A 264 -7.75 -8.97 -8.48
N SER A 265 -7.99 -7.68 -8.24
CA SER A 265 -7.14 -6.60 -8.77
C SER A 265 -5.72 -6.62 -8.18
N MET A 266 -5.58 -7.01 -6.90
CA MET A 266 -4.27 -7.21 -6.25
C MET A 266 -3.49 -8.33 -6.93
N ILE A 267 -4.14 -9.48 -7.13
CA ILE A 267 -3.59 -10.65 -7.82
C ILE A 267 -3.19 -10.29 -9.24
N HIS A 268 -4.04 -9.55 -9.95
CA HIS A 268 -3.75 -9.06 -11.30
C HIS A 268 -2.46 -8.23 -11.34
N ASN A 269 -2.34 -7.19 -10.50
CA ASN A 269 -1.14 -6.36 -10.41
C ASN A 269 0.12 -7.15 -10.03
N MET A 270 -0.02 -8.18 -9.16
CA MET A 270 1.07 -9.08 -8.82
C MET A 270 1.54 -9.92 -10.02
N CYS A 271 0.62 -10.33 -10.88
CA CYS A 271 0.89 -11.17 -12.04
C CYS A 271 1.24 -10.39 -13.32
N GLU A 272 1.08 -9.06 -13.33
CA GLU A 272 1.28 -8.25 -14.53
C GLU A 272 2.75 -7.95 -14.81
N LEU A 273 3.27 -8.39 -15.95
CA LEU A 273 4.69 -8.26 -16.31
C LEU A 273 5.17 -6.83 -16.56
N GLU A 274 4.27 -5.94 -16.97
CA GLU A 274 4.60 -4.54 -17.25
C GLU A 274 4.90 -3.73 -15.99
N ILE A 275 4.30 -4.13 -14.85
CA ILE A 275 4.62 -3.54 -13.55
C ILE A 275 5.91 -4.20 -13.05
N SER A 276 7.06 -3.68 -13.48
CA SER A 276 8.38 -4.22 -13.13
C SER A 276 9.43 -3.15 -12.87
N MET A 277 10.36 -3.44 -11.96
CA MET A 277 11.55 -2.62 -11.71
C MET A 277 12.69 -2.93 -12.70
N VAL A 278 12.52 -3.96 -13.55
CA VAL A 278 13.53 -4.37 -14.52
C VAL A 278 13.60 -3.33 -15.64
N ASN A 279 14.80 -2.77 -15.84
CA ASN A 279 15.04 -1.84 -16.94
C ASN A 279 15.20 -2.63 -18.24
N THR A 280 14.27 -2.46 -19.18
CA THR A 280 14.28 -3.10 -20.50
C THR A 280 15.35 -2.57 -21.45
N ASP A 281 15.98 -1.44 -21.13
CA ASP A 281 17.09 -0.87 -21.92
C ASP A 281 18.41 -1.63 -21.69
N LEU A 282 18.47 -2.45 -20.64
CA LEU A 282 19.58 -3.36 -20.39
C LEU A 282 19.29 -4.73 -21.02
N PRO A 283 20.30 -5.47 -21.48
CA PRO A 283 20.11 -6.82 -22.01
C PRO A 283 19.77 -7.79 -20.87
N VAL A 284 18.51 -7.82 -20.46
CA VAL A 284 17.96 -8.74 -19.46
C VAL A 284 17.27 -9.89 -20.18
N THR A 285 17.53 -11.12 -19.77
CA THR A 285 16.85 -12.29 -20.35
C THR A 285 15.39 -12.32 -19.92
N LEU A 286 14.51 -12.91 -20.74
CA LEU A 286 13.09 -13.08 -20.37
C LEU A 286 12.96 -13.83 -19.03
N ALA A 287 13.79 -14.84 -18.79
CA ALA A 287 13.79 -15.59 -17.53
C ALA A 287 14.08 -14.70 -16.30
N GLU A 288 15.06 -13.80 -16.40
CA GLU A 288 15.36 -12.84 -15.34
C GLU A 288 14.24 -11.81 -15.17
N HIS A 289 13.62 -11.35 -16.26
CA HIS A 289 12.49 -10.43 -16.19
C HIS A 289 11.29 -11.08 -15.48
N LEU A 290 10.96 -12.32 -15.84
CA LEU A 290 9.90 -13.12 -15.19
C LEU A 290 10.21 -13.30 -13.69
N ALA A 291 11.44 -13.70 -13.35
CA ALA A 291 11.85 -13.97 -11.96
C ALA A 291 11.76 -12.73 -11.04
N ASN A 292 11.93 -11.53 -11.60
CA ASN A 292 11.86 -10.28 -10.84
C ASN A 292 10.46 -9.62 -10.85
N SER A 293 9.53 -10.12 -11.67
CA SER A 293 8.24 -9.47 -11.90
C SER A 293 7.03 -10.30 -11.49
N LEU A 294 7.19 -11.61 -11.31
CA LEU A 294 6.09 -12.52 -11.00
C LEU A 294 6.24 -13.16 -9.61
N PRO A 295 5.13 -13.64 -9.01
CA PRO A 295 5.17 -14.49 -7.84
C PRO A 295 6.01 -15.75 -8.06
N GLU A 296 6.69 -16.18 -6.99
CA GLU A 296 7.41 -17.46 -6.94
C GLU A 296 6.47 -18.65 -7.18
N SER A 297 7.04 -19.79 -7.60
CA SER A 297 6.27 -20.95 -8.07
C SER A 297 5.21 -21.46 -7.08
N ILE A 298 5.48 -21.38 -5.77
CA ILE A 298 4.53 -21.83 -4.74
C ILE A 298 3.35 -20.86 -4.67
N LEU A 299 3.62 -19.56 -4.56
CA LEU A 299 2.59 -18.52 -4.52
C LEU A 299 1.76 -18.50 -5.81
N MET A 300 2.42 -18.71 -6.96
CA MET A 300 1.74 -18.79 -8.25
C MET A 300 0.75 -19.95 -8.25
N ALA A 301 1.14 -21.15 -7.81
CA ALA A 301 0.23 -22.29 -7.74
C ALA A 301 -0.99 -22.04 -6.84
N GLU A 302 -0.79 -21.42 -5.67
CA GLU A 302 -1.87 -21.03 -4.75
C GLU A 302 -2.83 -20.02 -5.39
N ILE A 303 -2.28 -18.99 -6.05
CA ILE A 303 -3.07 -17.99 -6.77
C ILE A 303 -3.92 -18.65 -7.87
N MET A 304 -3.33 -19.55 -8.66
CA MET A 304 -4.04 -20.20 -9.77
C MET A 304 -5.16 -21.10 -9.29
N ALA A 305 -4.91 -21.90 -8.26
CA ALA A 305 -5.92 -22.74 -7.63
C ALA A 305 -7.09 -21.88 -7.10
N ALA A 306 -6.78 -20.78 -6.41
CA ALA A 306 -7.81 -19.90 -5.86
C ALA A 306 -8.63 -19.20 -6.94
N LEU A 307 -8.01 -18.70 -8.02
CA LEU A 307 -8.72 -18.08 -9.14
C LEU A 307 -9.67 -19.07 -9.84
N LEU A 308 -9.22 -20.31 -10.05
CA LEU A 308 -10.04 -21.37 -10.66
C LEU A 308 -11.21 -21.78 -9.76
N GLU A 309 -10.96 -21.92 -8.45
CA GLU A 309 -12.01 -22.18 -7.45
C GLU A 309 -13.05 -21.05 -7.44
N HIS A 310 -12.62 -19.79 -7.45
CA HIS A 310 -13.50 -18.62 -7.49
C HIS A 310 -14.40 -18.61 -8.72
N ILE A 311 -13.84 -18.87 -9.91
CA ILE A 311 -14.59 -18.91 -11.17
C ILE A 311 -15.57 -20.11 -11.20
N GLY A 312 -15.17 -21.23 -10.59
CA GLY A 312 -15.99 -22.44 -10.51
C GLY A 312 -17.21 -22.33 -9.59
N ASN A 313 -17.26 -21.31 -8.73
CA ASN A 313 -18.35 -21.13 -7.78
C ASN A 313 -19.48 -20.25 -8.36
N PRO A 314 -20.70 -20.80 -8.57
CA PRO A 314 -21.82 -20.09 -9.18
C PRO A 314 -22.42 -18.99 -8.28
N LEU A 315 -22.05 -18.96 -7.00
CA LEU A 315 -22.50 -17.94 -6.05
C LEU A 315 -21.67 -16.65 -6.13
N GLN A 316 -20.55 -16.66 -6.86
CA GLN A 316 -19.66 -15.51 -6.95
C GLN A 316 -20.17 -14.44 -7.92
N SER A 317 -19.81 -13.18 -7.63
CA SER A 317 -20.20 -12.04 -8.45
C SER A 317 -19.50 -12.05 -9.82
N TYR A 318 -20.25 -11.79 -10.89
CA TYR A 318 -19.66 -11.58 -12.22
C TYR A 318 -18.62 -10.44 -12.26
N ALA A 319 -18.72 -9.47 -11.35
CA ALA A 319 -17.78 -8.36 -11.25
C ALA A 319 -16.36 -8.81 -10.86
N SER A 320 -16.22 -9.92 -10.12
CA SER A 320 -14.92 -10.51 -9.76
C SER A 320 -14.51 -11.65 -10.69
N ILE A 321 -15.46 -12.41 -11.25
CA ILE A 321 -15.18 -13.51 -12.20
C ILE A 321 -14.48 -13.02 -13.48
N LEU A 322 -14.97 -11.93 -14.09
CA LEU A 322 -14.41 -11.46 -15.36
C LEU A 322 -12.93 -11.00 -15.22
N PRO A 323 -12.56 -10.21 -14.21
CA PRO A 323 -11.15 -9.92 -13.92
C PRO A 323 -10.31 -11.16 -13.60
N CYS A 324 -10.85 -12.19 -12.92
CA CYS A 324 -10.13 -13.45 -12.70
C CYS A 324 -9.77 -14.12 -14.03
N LEU A 325 -10.73 -14.23 -14.95
CA LEU A 325 -10.51 -14.80 -16.28
C LEU A 325 -9.45 -14.01 -17.07
N ARG A 326 -9.48 -12.68 -17.00
CA ARG A 326 -8.47 -11.82 -17.64
C ARG A 326 -7.07 -12.12 -17.12
N THR A 327 -6.91 -12.25 -15.80
CA THR A 327 -5.61 -12.60 -15.19
C THR A 327 -5.14 -13.99 -15.63
N LEU A 328 -6.03 -14.98 -15.70
CA LEU A 328 -5.67 -16.32 -16.18
C LEU A 328 -5.24 -16.30 -17.66
N ILE A 329 -5.94 -15.57 -18.52
CA ILE A 329 -5.56 -15.40 -19.93
C ILE A 329 -4.19 -14.71 -20.01
N PHE A 330 -3.97 -13.64 -19.27
CA PHE A 330 -2.69 -12.93 -19.24
C PHE A 330 -1.52 -13.87 -18.86
N LEU A 331 -1.73 -14.77 -17.90
CA LEU A 331 -0.73 -15.76 -17.50
C LEU A 331 -0.46 -16.82 -18.59
N THR A 332 -1.33 -16.97 -19.60
CA THR A 332 -1.05 -17.84 -20.76
C THR A 332 -0.04 -17.24 -21.74
N ASP A 333 0.23 -15.93 -21.68
CA ASP A 333 1.09 -15.24 -22.64
C ASP A 333 2.58 -15.60 -22.48
N HIS A 334 2.97 -16.28 -21.39
CA HIS A 334 4.33 -16.71 -21.13
C HIS A 334 4.38 -18.14 -20.57
N ASP A 335 5.45 -18.88 -20.92
CA ASP A 335 5.61 -20.30 -20.59
C ASP A 335 5.49 -20.60 -19.09
N TYR A 336 5.96 -19.68 -18.24
CA TYR A 336 5.91 -19.84 -16.78
C TYR A 336 4.47 -19.87 -16.23
N GLY A 337 3.61 -18.95 -16.67
CA GLY A 337 2.22 -18.91 -16.20
C GLY A 337 1.42 -20.05 -16.80
N PHE A 338 1.67 -20.37 -18.07
CA PHE A 338 1.08 -21.53 -18.74
C PHE A 338 1.46 -22.86 -18.09
N PHE A 339 2.70 -23.00 -17.58
CA PHE A 339 3.12 -24.16 -16.82
C PHE A 339 2.27 -24.37 -15.56
N HIS A 340 1.96 -23.30 -14.83
CA HIS A 340 1.15 -23.37 -13.61
C HIS A 340 -0.36 -23.54 -13.86
N LEU A 341 -0.85 -23.23 -15.07
CA LEU A 341 -2.23 -23.51 -15.49
C LEU A 341 -2.52 -24.99 -15.76
N LYS A 342 -1.49 -25.80 -16.08
CA LYS A 342 -1.65 -27.21 -16.48
C LYS A 342 -1.89 -28.18 -15.32
N MET A 343 -2.04 -27.68 -14.09
CA MET A 343 -2.26 -28.54 -12.91
C MET A 343 -3.65 -29.16 -12.89
#